data_AF-A2GR78-F1
#
_entry.id   AF-A2GR78-F1
#
_cell.length_a   1.000
_cell.length_b   1.000
_cell.length_c   1.000
_cell.angle_alpha   90.00
_cell.angle_beta   90.00
_cell.angle_gamma   90.00
#
_symmetry.space_group_name_H-M   'P 1'
#
loop_
_entity.id
_entity.type
_entity.pdbx_description
1 polymer ?
#
loop_
_entity_poly.entity_id
_entity_poly.type
_entity_poly.pdbx_seq_one_letter_code
_entity_poly.pdbx_strand_id
1 'polypeptide(L)'
;MNDQIDIPPGLASRLLSKTKGPNKLDFGQKVQLSLDWVGEHPAGRLKIGIFRNDQGNIVVNASVFSAVIDVKPRSLQKNFSIFGFHKIEVLEKGKWYVYSKTAPRNSLESVYQIPEGIPSELWSIFLSTQWNNFCKLYPEHLSVDFGKFIPSSFAGFAQIDQLIKFIYHSDIITPEIFCSIFYHFGPFSSVGTKLPTLFMSIISRGWKIGNEKFSVSLERPNVFVFKDETKSVKLMNDSSTDSDKDWLKLEDGSVINLEEFWFQYFPYASPSISYIAESTVKFL
;
A
#
# COMPACT_ATOMS: atom_id res chain seq x y z
N MET A 1 37.90 -6.14 -28.46
CA MET A 1 36.75 -6.42 -29.34
C MET A 1 35.51 -6.37 -28.47
N ASN A 2 34.63 -5.38 -28.68
CA ASN A 2 33.32 -5.36 -28.04
C ASN A 2 32.45 -6.32 -28.82
N ASP A 3 32.33 -7.55 -28.36
CA ASP A 3 31.30 -8.45 -28.85
C ASP A 3 29.95 -7.83 -28.46
N GLN A 4 29.34 -7.10 -29.39
CA GLN A 4 27.98 -6.61 -29.25
C GLN A 4 27.06 -7.83 -29.29
N ILE A 5 26.76 -8.39 -28.12
CA ILE A 5 25.72 -9.41 -27.98
C ILE A 5 24.38 -8.72 -28.24
N ASP A 6 23.79 -8.99 -29.40
CA ASP A 6 22.42 -8.61 -29.70
C ASP A 6 21.44 -9.68 -29.21
N ILE A 7 20.21 -9.25 -28.94
CA ILE A 7 19.13 -10.16 -28.52
C ILE A 7 18.81 -11.08 -29.71
N PRO A 8 18.88 -12.42 -29.54
CA PRO A 8 18.59 -13.35 -30.62
C PRO A 8 17.19 -13.12 -31.20
N PRO A 9 17.00 -13.14 -32.54
CA PRO A 9 15.70 -12.85 -33.16
C PRO A 9 14.54 -13.72 -32.66
N GLY A 10 14.81 -15.00 -32.36
CA GLY A 10 13.83 -15.91 -31.76
C GLY A 10 13.41 -15.51 -30.34
N LEU A 11 14.35 -15.00 -29.53
CA LEU A 11 14.06 -14.47 -28.20
C LEU A 11 13.26 -13.16 -28.29
N ALA A 12 13.68 -12.23 -29.15
CA ALA A 12 13.00 -10.96 -29.36
C ALA A 12 11.53 -11.18 -29.79
N SER A 13 11.28 -12.09 -30.74
CA SER A 13 9.93 -12.45 -31.18
C SER A 13 9.05 -12.99 -30.03
N ARG A 14 9.60 -13.84 -29.17
CA ARG A 14 8.89 -14.38 -28.00
C ARG A 14 8.59 -13.31 -26.95
N LEU A 15 9.52 -12.39 -26.70
CA LEU A 15 9.33 -11.27 -25.76
C LEU A 15 8.30 -10.26 -26.27
N LEU A 16 8.19 -10.06 -27.58
CA LEU A 16 7.17 -9.21 -28.22
C LEU A 16 5.81 -9.90 -28.40
N SER A 17 5.70 -11.20 -28.13
CA SER A 17 4.46 -11.95 -28.32
C SER A 17 3.29 -11.34 -27.53
N LYS A 18 2.13 -11.19 -28.18
CA LYS A 18 0.91 -10.67 -27.55
C LYS A 18 0.27 -11.70 -26.64
N THR A 19 -0.54 -11.22 -25.70
CA THR A 19 -1.29 -12.03 -24.74
C THR A 19 -2.46 -12.83 -25.34
N LYS A 20 -2.54 -13.09 -26.64
CA LYS A 20 -3.49 -14.03 -27.25
C LYS A 20 -2.81 -14.75 -28.42
N GLY A 21 -2.76 -16.09 -28.39
CA GLY A 21 -2.17 -16.94 -29.44
C GLY A 21 -1.41 -18.17 -28.89
N PRO A 22 -0.99 -19.10 -29.76
CA PRO A 22 -0.37 -20.37 -29.38
C PRO A 22 1.05 -20.25 -28.79
N ASN A 23 1.75 -19.13 -29.04
CA ASN A 23 3.11 -18.84 -28.53
C ASN A 23 3.11 -17.74 -27.45
N LYS A 24 2.00 -17.61 -26.70
CA LYS A 24 1.79 -16.53 -25.73
C LYS A 24 2.67 -16.72 -24.50
N LEU A 25 3.45 -15.68 -24.18
CA LEU A 25 4.08 -15.54 -22.86
C LEU A 25 3.34 -14.49 -22.03
N ASP A 26 2.98 -14.84 -20.79
CA ASP A 26 2.57 -13.85 -19.79
C ASP A 26 3.78 -13.03 -19.31
N PHE A 27 3.51 -12.00 -18.49
CA PHE A 27 4.57 -11.11 -18.01
C PHE A 27 5.64 -11.85 -17.19
N GLY A 28 5.24 -12.76 -16.30
CA GLY A 28 6.17 -13.54 -15.48
C GLY A 28 7.05 -14.46 -16.34
N GLN A 29 6.47 -15.08 -17.36
CA GLN A 29 7.19 -15.90 -18.33
C GLN A 29 8.18 -15.08 -19.17
N LYS A 30 7.81 -13.86 -19.58
CA LYS A 30 8.74 -12.94 -20.28
C LYS A 30 9.89 -12.49 -19.38
N VAL A 31 9.61 -12.20 -18.11
CA VAL A 31 10.63 -11.88 -17.11
C VAL A 31 11.58 -13.06 -16.93
N GLN A 32 11.06 -14.26 -16.69
CA GLN A 32 11.90 -15.45 -16.49
C GLN A 32 12.77 -15.74 -17.71
N LEU A 33 12.18 -15.72 -18.91
CA LEU A 33 12.91 -15.95 -20.16
C LEU A 33 14.04 -14.93 -20.37
N SER A 34 13.82 -13.67 -19.98
CA SER A 34 14.83 -12.62 -20.06
C SER A 34 15.96 -12.83 -19.04
N LEU A 35 15.61 -13.28 -17.82
CA LEU A 35 16.57 -13.58 -16.77
C LEU A 35 17.43 -14.81 -17.11
N ASP A 36 16.83 -15.86 -17.67
CA ASP A 36 17.52 -17.07 -18.09
C ASP A 36 18.58 -16.74 -19.16
N TRP A 37 18.17 -15.98 -20.20
CA TRP A 37 19.09 -15.57 -21.26
C TRP A 37 20.26 -14.73 -20.75
N VAL A 38 19.99 -13.79 -19.83
CA VAL A 38 21.03 -12.97 -19.18
C VAL A 38 21.93 -13.77 -18.26
N GLY A 39 21.41 -14.83 -17.64
CA GLY A 39 22.21 -15.77 -16.86
C GLY A 39 23.29 -16.44 -17.72
N GLU A 40 22.92 -16.83 -18.94
CA GLU A 40 23.84 -17.41 -19.93
C GLU A 40 24.70 -16.37 -20.64
N HIS A 41 24.21 -15.14 -20.79
CA HIS A 41 24.86 -14.04 -21.52
C HIS A 41 24.93 -12.76 -20.68
N PRO A 42 25.83 -12.68 -19.67
CA PRO A 42 25.89 -11.53 -18.75
C PRO A 42 26.11 -10.17 -19.42
N ALA A 43 26.79 -10.11 -20.57
CA ALA A 43 26.96 -8.86 -21.31
C ALA A 43 25.65 -8.34 -21.95
N GLY A 44 24.62 -9.19 -22.08
CA GLY A 44 23.29 -8.85 -22.62
C GLY A 44 22.41 -8.03 -21.67
N ARG A 45 22.81 -7.86 -20.40
CA ARG A 45 22.05 -7.15 -19.34
C ARG A 45 21.60 -5.75 -19.76
N LEU A 46 22.49 -4.98 -20.38
CA LEU A 46 22.21 -3.60 -20.81
C LEU A 46 21.27 -3.54 -22.01
N LYS A 47 21.27 -4.57 -22.87
CA LYS A 47 20.42 -4.66 -24.06
C LYS A 47 19.00 -5.06 -23.71
N ILE A 48 18.83 -5.99 -22.78
CA ILE A 48 17.51 -6.45 -22.35
C ILE A 48 16.92 -5.60 -21.23
N GLY A 49 17.76 -4.97 -20.41
CA GLY A 49 17.35 -4.09 -19.33
C GLY A 49 16.85 -4.80 -18.06
N ILE A 50 17.21 -6.06 -17.85
CA ILE A 50 16.81 -6.83 -16.66
C ILE A 50 17.88 -7.85 -16.27
N PHE A 51 18.11 -8.05 -14.96
CA PHE A 51 19.02 -9.08 -14.42
C PHE A 51 18.71 -9.41 -12.96
N ARG A 52 19.34 -10.47 -12.41
CA ARG A 52 19.34 -10.75 -10.96
C ARG A 52 20.63 -10.24 -10.31
N ASN A 53 20.52 -9.53 -9.19
CA ASN A 53 21.68 -9.17 -8.37
C ASN A 53 22.10 -10.33 -7.44
N ASP A 54 23.19 -10.15 -6.69
CA ASP A 54 23.76 -11.17 -5.81
C ASP A 54 22.83 -11.60 -4.66
N GLN A 55 21.84 -10.76 -4.33
CA GLN A 55 20.80 -11.04 -3.33
C GLN A 55 19.59 -11.78 -3.92
N GLY A 56 19.63 -12.12 -5.21
CA GLY A 56 18.53 -12.77 -5.93
C GLY A 56 17.37 -11.84 -6.33
N ASN A 57 17.48 -10.53 -6.07
CA ASN A 57 16.50 -9.52 -6.44
C ASN A 57 16.58 -9.20 -7.94
N ILE A 58 15.45 -8.79 -8.53
CA ILE A 58 15.36 -8.46 -9.95
C ILE A 58 15.67 -6.98 -10.13
N VAL A 59 16.68 -6.65 -10.93
CA VAL A 59 17.06 -5.26 -11.25
C VAL A 59 16.62 -4.95 -12.67
N VAL A 60 15.86 -3.86 -12.86
CA VAL A 60 15.18 -3.53 -14.11
C VAL A 60 15.45 -2.09 -14.53
N ASN A 61 15.92 -1.89 -15.75
CA ASN A 61 15.87 -0.60 -16.42
C ASN A 61 14.51 -0.47 -17.11
N ALA A 62 13.63 0.36 -16.54
CA ALA A 62 12.25 0.44 -17.00
C ALA A 62 12.15 0.87 -18.47
N SER A 63 12.99 1.78 -18.93
CA SER A 63 12.95 2.28 -20.31
C SER A 63 13.36 1.22 -21.32
N VAL A 64 14.43 0.49 -21.02
CA VAL A 64 14.94 -0.56 -21.91
C VAL A 64 14.03 -1.79 -21.90
N PHE A 65 13.72 -2.32 -20.72
CA PHE A 65 12.95 -3.56 -20.61
C PHE A 65 11.53 -3.39 -21.14
N SER A 66 10.89 -2.24 -20.88
CA SER A 66 9.54 -1.95 -21.39
C SER A 66 9.49 -1.94 -22.93
N ALA A 67 10.52 -1.42 -23.59
CA ALA A 67 10.65 -1.45 -25.04
C ALA A 67 10.85 -2.88 -25.57
N VAL A 68 11.64 -3.71 -24.87
CA VAL A 68 11.91 -5.10 -25.27
C VAL A 68 10.66 -5.97 -25.22
N ILE A 69 9.77 -5.76 -24.26
CA ILE A 69 8.56 -6.58 -24.09
C ILE A 69 7.27 -5.94 -24.62
N ASP A 70 7.38 -4.76 -25.26
CA ASP A 70 6.28 -3.93 -25.76
C ASP A 70 5.20 -3.62 -24.72
N VAL A 71 5.64 -3.04 -23.59
CA VAL A 71 4.77 -2.59 -22.51
C VAL A 71 5.08 -1.12 -22.22
N LYS A 72 4.09 -0.33 -21.76
CA LYS A 72 4.36 1.05 -21.33
C LYS A 72 5.23 1.03 -20.05
N PRO A 73 6.25 1.89 -19.90
CA PRO A 73 7.08 1.94 -18.68
C PRO A 73 6.27 2.02 -17.39
N ARG A 74 5.21 2.86 -17.37
CA ARG A 74 4.29 3.00 -16.23
C ARG A 74 3.55 1.72 -15.83
N SER A 75 3.43 0.75 -16.74
CA SER A 75 2.75 -0.52 -16.50
C SER A 75 3.68 -1.59 -15.93
N LEU A 76 5.00 -1.42 -16.01
CA LEU A 76 5.95 -2.38 -15.46
C LEU A 76 5.77 -2.56 -13.95
N GLN A 77 5.67 -1.46 -13.20
CA GLN A 77 5.48 -1.54 -11.74
C GLN A 77 4.21 -2.32 -11.39
N LYS A 78 3.07 -1.99 -12.02
CA LYS A 78 1.81 -2.72 -11.81
C LYS A 78 1.95 -4.20 -12.13
N ASN A 79 2.62 -4.54 -13.23
CA ASN A 79 2.83 -5.92 -13.63
C ASN A 79 3.74 -6.67 -12.65
N PHE A 80 4.83 -6.07 -12.17
CA PHE A 80 5.65 -6.68 -11.11
C PHE A 80 4.84 -6.93 -9.84
N SER A 81 4.01 -5.98 -9.42
CA SER A 81 3.14 -6.13 -8.25
C SER A 81 2.11 -7.26 -8.39
N ILE A 82 1.50 -7.44 -9.58
CA ILE A 82 0.57 -8.56 -9.85
C ILE A 82 1.27 -9.92 -9.65
N PHE A 83 2.58 -10.00 -9.91
CA PHE A 83 3.38 -11.21 -9.75
C PHE A 83 4.12 -11.28 -8.40
N GLY A 84 3.68 -10.48 -7.41
CA GLY A 84 4.19 -10.51 -6.03
C GLY A 84 5.59 -9.91 -5.87
N PHE A 85 6.02 -9.04 -6.78
CA PHE A 85 7.27 -8.30 -6.66
C PHE A 85 7.02 -6.85 -6.25
N HIS A 86 7.76 -6.39 -5.25
CA HIS A 86 7.71 -5.05 -4.71
C HIS A 86 8.98 -4.30 -5.07
N LYS A 87 8.84 -3.03 -5.48
CA LYS A 87 10.00 -2.16 -5.73
C LYS A 87 10.64 -1.79 -4.39
N ILE A 88 11.89 -2.16 -4.18
CA ILE A 88 12.61 -1.95 -2.91
C ILE A 88 13.70 -0.87 -2.99
N GLU A 89 14.22 -0.58 -4.20
CA GLU A 89 15.33 0.36 -4.35
C GLU A 89 15.33 1.01 -5.75
N VAL A 90 15.93 2.20 -5.84
CA VAL A 90 16.16 2.94 -7.09
C VAL A 90 17.65 3.22 -7.23
N LEU A 91 18.26 2.72 -8.30
CA LEU A 91 19.69 2.85 -8.57
C LEU A 91 19.94 3.86 -9.71
N GLU A 92 21.18 4.36 -9.77
CA GLU A 92 21.71 5.21 -10.86
C GLU A 92 20.79 6.38 -11.26
N LYS A 93 20.34 7.17 -10.27
CA LYS A 93 19.47 8.34 -10.47
C LYS A 93 18.15 8.02 -11.20
N GLY A 94 17.53 6.88 -10.90
CA GLY A 94 16.20 6.55 -11.45
C GLY A 94 16.22 5.76 -12.75
N LYS A 95 17.39 5.29 -13.18
CA LYS A 95 17.52 4.46 -14.39
C LYS A 95 17.17 3.00 -14.13
N TRP A 96 17.50 2.49 -12.94
CA TRP A 96 17.30 1.09 -12.57
C TRP A 96 16.47 0.96 -11.30
N TYR A 97 15.63 -0.06 -11.26
CA TYR A 97 14.70 -0.34 -10.17
C TYR A 97 14.92 -1.76 -9.68
N VAL A 98 15.05 -1.93 -8.36
CA VAL A 98 15.21 -3.25 -7.74
C VAL A 98 13.86 -3.74 -7.24
N TYR A 99 13.50 -4.96 -7.60
CA TYR A 99 12.27 -5.64 -7.26
C TYR A 99 12.56 -6.91 -6.46
N SER A 100 11.80 -7.13 -5.39
CA SER A 100 11.94 -8.30 -4.52
C SER A 100 10.59 -8.94 -4.21
N LYS A 101 10.57 -10.26 -4.00
CA LYS A 101 9.40 -10.96 -3.45
C LYS A 101 9.23 -10.72 -1.95
N THR A 102 10.31 -10.35 -1.28
CA THR A 102 10.26 -9.84 0.09
C THR A 102 9.70 -8.43 0.02
N ALA A 103 8.50 -8.22 0.57
CA ALA A 103 7.96 -6.89 0.75
C ALA A 103 9.02 -6.01 1.46
N PRO A 104 9.21 -4.75 1.04
CA PRO A 104 10.08 -3.86 1.79
C PRO A 104 9.58 -3.88 3.24
N ARG A 105 10.47 -4.25 4.17
CA ARG A 105 10.26 -3.89 5.58
C ARG A 105 10.32 -2.37 5.58
N ASN A 106 9.18 -1.73 5.41
CA ASN A 106 9.01 -0.31 5.60
C ASN A 106 9.22 -0.04 7.09
N SER A 107 10.46 -0.06 7.57
CA SER A 107 10.79 0.64 8.80
C SER A 107 10.69 2.13 8.50
N LEU A 108 10.14 2.88 9.46
CA LEU A 108 10.00 4.33 9.40
C LEU A 108 11.30 5.03 8.93
N GLU A 109 12.44 4.44 9.31
CA GLU A 109 13.81 4.88 9.05
C GLU A 109 14.25 4.79 7.58
N SER A 110 13.70 3.86 6.78
CA SER A 110 14.11 3.71 5.37
C SER A 110 13.30 4.59 4.43
N VAL A 111 12.05 4.93 4.79
CA VAL A 111 11.15 5.78 4.00
C VAL A 111 11.39 7.26 4.30
N TYR A 112 11.71 7.58 5.56
CA TYR A 112 12.09 8.92 5.96
C TYR A 112 13.44 8.81 6.63
N GLN A 113 14.46 9.37 5.99
CA GLN A 113 15.63 9.87 6.70
C GLN A 113 15.09 10.87 7.74
N ILE A 114 14.64 10.41 8.90
CA ILE A 114 14.38 11.27 10.05
C ILE A 114 15.73 11.92 10.28
N PRO A 115 15.90 13.22 9.98
CA PRO A 115 17.21 13.83 10.10
C PRO A 115 17.59 13.73 11.58
N GLU A 116 18.69 13.05 11.87
CA GLU A 116 19.26 13.09 13.21
C GLU A 116 19.46 14.57 13.58
N GLY A 117 18.86 15.01 14.68
CA GLY A 117 19.05 16.37 15.19
C GLY A 117 18.00 17.42 14.80
N ILE A 118 16.79 17.08 14.33
CA ILE A 118 15.69 18.06 14.32
C ILE A 118 15.34 18.42 15.79
N PRO A 119 15.47 19.70 16.21
CA PRO A 119 15.00 20.14 17.53
C PRO A 119 13.52 19.81 17.70
N SER A 120 13.11 19.30 18.88
CA SER A 120 11.72 18.91 19.20
C SER A 120 10.68 19.94 18.74
N GLU A 121 11.02 21.22 18.83
CA GLU A 121 10.23 22.39 18.44
C GLU A 121 9.86 22.43 16.94
N LEU A 122 10.70 21.85 16.07
CA LEU A 122 10.51 21.81 14.62
C LEU A 122 9.86 20.50 14.13
N TRP A 123 9.62 19.54 15.01
CA TRP A 123 9.00 18.26 14.64
C TRP A 123 7.59 18.43 14.09
N SER A 124 6.79 19.30 14.70
CA SER A 124 5.43 19.56 14.24
C SER A 124 5.42 20.09 12.79
N ILE A 125 6.35 20.98 12.45
CA ILE A 125 6.51 21.55 11.11
C ILE A 125 6.99 20.48 10.12
N PHE A 126 8.00 19.69 10.50
CA PHE A 126 8.52 18.62 9.65
C PHE A 126 7.45 17.55 9.37
N LEU A 127 6.80 17.03 10.42
CA LEU A 127 5.76 16.02 10.31
C LEU A 127 4.56 16.55 9.53
N SER A 128 4.14 17.79 9.77
CA SER A 128 3.08 18.43 8.98
C SER A 128 3.48 18.57 7.51
N THR A 129 4.74 18.84 7.22
CA THR A 129 5.25 18.92 5.84
C THR A 129 5.24 17.55 5.16
N GLN A 130 5.72 16.50 5.84
CA GLN A 130 5.67 15.12 5.33
C GLN A 130 4.22 14.66 5.12
N TRP A 131 3.34 15.00 6.07
CA TRP A 131 1.92 14.72 5.99
C TRP A 131 1.25 15.44 4.80
N ASN A 132 1.51 16.73 4.63
CA ASN A 132 0.99 17.49 3.50
C ASN A 132 1.49 16.95 2.15
N ASN A 133 2.76 16.54 2.07
CA ASN A 133 3.31 15.91 0.88
C ASN A 133 2.62 14.56 0.59
N PHE A 134 2.34 13.78 1.64
CA PHE A 134 1.57 12.55 1.51
C PHE A 134 0.14 12.79 1.00
N CYS A 135 -0.60 13.72 1.60
CA CYS A 135 -1.95 14.07 1.13
C CYS A 135 -1.96 14.53 -0.34
N LYS A 136 -0.90 15.22 -0.79
CA LYS A 136 -0.73 15.60 -2.21
C LYS A 136 -0.42 14.42 -3.13
N LEU A 137 0.26 13.39 -2.65
CA LEU A 137 0.60 12.19 -3.44
C LEU A 137 -0.56 11.21 -3.54
N TYR A 138 -1.45 11.20 -2.54
CA TYR A 138 -2.60 10.31 -2.46
C TYR A 138 -3.93 11.09 -2.33
N PRO A 139 -4.22 12.06 -3.23
CA PRO A 139 -5.38 12.94 -3.09
C PRO A 139 -6.72 12.23 -3.35
N GLU A 140 -6.69 11.07 -4.02
CA GLU A 140 -7.90 10.46 -4.63
C GLU A 140 -8.08 8.97 -4.30
N HIS A 141 -7.54 8.46 -3.20
CA HIS A 141 -7.86 7.10 -2.74
C HIS A 141 -9.14 7.05 -1.88
N LEU A 142 -10.15 7.83 -2.27
CA LEU A 142 -11.53 7.69 -1.82
C LEU A 142 -11.99 6.27 -2.19
N SER A 143 -12.28 5.44 -1.19
CA SER A 143 -12.55 4.01 -1.33
C SER A 143 -13.70 3.74 -2.32
N VAL A 144 -13.33 3.30 -3.52
CA VAL A 144 -14.23 3.20 -4.68
C VAL A 144 -15.29 2.10 -4.53
N ASP A 145 -15.16 1.16 -3.58
CA ASP A 145 -16.11 0.06 -3.45
C ASP A 145 -17.30 0.31 -2.52
N PHE A 146 -17.31 1.39 -1.72
CA PHE A 146 -18.47 1.82 -0.92
C PHE A 146 -19.20 3.06 -1.47
N GLY A 147 -18.63 3.73 -2.48
CA GLY A 147 -19.25 4.90 -3.15
C GLY A 147 -20.61 4.62 -3.82
N LYS A 148 -21.06 3.36 -3.86
CA LYS A 148 -22.42 2.97 -4.29
C LYS A 148 -23.49 3.13 -3.19
N PHE A 149 -23.10 3.15 -1.92
CA PHE A 149 -24.03 3.23 -0.77
C PHE A 149 -24.11 4.61 -0.14
N ILE A 150 -23.24 5.51 -0.57
CA ILE A 150 -23.15 6.85 -0.04
C ILE A 150 -23.69 7.78 -1.13
N PRO A 151 -24.76 8.56 -0.87
CA PRO A 151 -25.27 9.50 -1.86
C PRO A 151 -24.14 10.35 -2.42
N SER A 152 -24.13 10.62 -3.72
CA SER A 152 -23.09 11.37 -4.42
C SER A 152 -22.81 12.76 -3.82
N SER A 153 -23.74 13.31 -3.03
CA SER A 153 -23.58 14.51 -2.22
C SER A 153 -22.55 14.40 -1.08
N PHE A 154 -22.15 13.18 -0.72
CA PHE A 154 -21.14 12.85 0.30
C PHE A 154 -19.86 12.25 -0.30
N ALA A 155 -19.74 12.22 -1.64
CA ALA A 155 -18.61 11.61 -2.36
C ALA A 155 -17.26 12.32 -2.15
N GLY A 156 -17.23 13.41 -1.38
CA GLY A 156 -16.01 14.05 -0.90
C GLY A 156 -15.77 13.75 0.58
N PHE A 157 -15.67 12.46 0.95
CA PHE A 157 -15.32 12.12 2.32
C PHE A 157 -14.09 12.88 2.77
N ALA A 158 -14.14 13.29 4.04
CA ALA A 158 -13.14 14.07 4.74
C ALA A 158 -11.72 13.74 4.25
N GLN A 159 -10.98 14.79 3.87
CA GLN A 159 -9.57 14.63 3.51
C GLN A 159 -8.83 13.88 4.63
N ILE A 160 -7.77 13.13 4.32
CA ILE A 160 -7.13 12.23 5.31
C ILE A 160 -6.69 13.01 6.57
N ASP A 161 -6.30 14.27 6.42
CA ASP A 161 -6.02 15.19 7.53
C ASP A 161 -7.24 15.41 8.45
N GLN A 162 -8.44 15.64 7.90
CA GLN A 162 -9.67 15.78 8.66
C GLN A 162 -10.04 14.48 9.42
N LEU A 163 -9.82 13.31 8.79
CA LEU A 163 -10.02 12.03 9.46
C LEU A 163 -9.06 11.82 10.64
N ILE A 164 -7.79 12.22 10.49
CA ILE A 164 -6.81 12.15 11.57
C ILE A 164 -7.17 13.09 12.70
N LYS A 165 -7.52 14.34 12.39
CA LYS A 165 -7.96 15.31 13.40
C LYS A 165 -9.13 14.79 14.21
N PHE A 166 -10.06 14.10 13.54
CA PHE A 166 -11.18 13.46 14.20
C PHE A 166 -10.76 12.28 15.09
N ILE A 167 -9.96 11.33 14.56
CA ILE A 167 -9.53 10.12 15.28
C ILE A 167 -8.72 10.48 16.53
N TYR A 168 -7.82 11.47 16.42
CA TYR A 168 -6.89 11.85 17.49
C TYR A 168 -7.35 13.08 18.28
N HIS A 169 -8.50 13.67 17.94
CA HIS A 169 -9.04 14.89 18.54
C HIS A 169 -7.99 16.02 18.65
N SER A 170 -7.15 16.18 17.62
CA SER A 170 -6.03 17.13 17.62
C SER A 170 -5.84 17.76 16.25
N ASP A 171 -5.74 19.09 16.20
CA ASP A 171 -5.36 19.84 15.00
C ASP A 171 -3.86 19.77 14.69
N ILE A 172 -3.06 19.30 15.63
CA ILE A 172 -1.60 19.21 15.54
C ILE A 172 -1.18 17.75 15.41
N ILE A 173 -0.40 17.44 14.38
CA ILE A 173 0.21 16.11 14.21
C ILE A 173 1.49 16.07 15.05
N THR A 174 1.40 15.49 16.24
CA THR A 174 2.57 15.22 17.09
C THR A 174 3.31 13.97 16.60
N PRO A 175 4.58 13.76 17.03
CA PRO A 175 5.30 12.51 16.75
C PRO A 175 4.54 11.26 17.21
N GLU A 176 3.85 11.33 18.34
CA GLU A 176 3.05 10.23 18.88
C GLU A 176 1.88 9.88 17.97
N ILE A 177 1.17 10.89 17.46
CA ILE A 177 0.07 10.71 16.51
C ILE A 177 0.60 10.13 15.20
N PHE A 178 1.70 10.68 14.68
CA PHE A 178 2.31 10.19 13.45
C PHE A 178 2.75 8.73 13.55
N CYS A 179 3.45 8.36 14.62
CA CYS A 179 3.84 6.97 14.88
C CYS A 179 2.61 6.07 15.06
N SER A 180 1.58 6.55 15.77
CA SER A 180 0.33 5.79 15.94
C SER A 180 -0.32 5.50 14.59
N ILE A 181 -0.47 6.49 13.71
CA ILE A 181 -1.02 6.29 12.36
C ILE A 181 -0.21 5.24 11.61
N PHE A 182 1.12 5.33 11.67
CA PHE A 182 1.99 4.40 10.96
C PHE A 182 1.86 2.97 11.48
N TYR A 183 1.82 2.75 12.80
CA TYR A 183 1.69 1.40 13.31
C TYR A 183 0.32 0.78 12.99
N HIS A 184 -0.75 1.57 13.06
CA HIS A 184 -2.11 1.08 12.84
C HIS A 184 -2.48 0.95 11.37
N PHE A 185 -1.96 1.81 10.49
CA PHE A 185 -2.36 1.86 9.08
C PHE A 185 -1.20 1.69 8.12
N GLY A 186 0.00 1.41 8.63
CA GLY A 186 1.18 1.13 7.84
C GLY A 186 1.02 -0.14 7.00
N PRO A 187 1.79 -0.27 5.92
CA PRO A 187 2.81 0.66 5.43
C PRO A 187 2.22 1.97 4.88
N PHE A 188 3.04 3.03 4.82
CA PHE A 188 2.59 4.41 4.54
C PHE A 188 1.80 4.56 3.23
N SER A 189 2.20 3.83 2.18
CA SER A 189 1.51 3.72 0.89
C SER A 189 0.05 3.26 0.99
N SER A 190 -0.29 2.55 2.06
CA SER A 190 -1.63 2.03 2.32
C SER A 190 -2.41 2.82 3.37
N VAL A 191 -1.81 3.81 4.03
CA VAL A 191 -2.51 4.64 5.04
C VAL A 191 -3.72 5.33 4.43
N GLY A 192 -3.59 5.82 3.19
CA GLY A 192 -4.66 6.52 2.48
C GLY A 192 -5.84 5.62 2.09
N THR A 193 -5.69 4.30 2.15
CA THR A 193 -6.78 3.34 1.89
C THR A 193 -7.25 2.66 3.17
N LYS A 194 -6.34 2.18 4.01
CA LYS A 194 -6.65 1.46 5.27
C LYS A 194 -7.37 2.35 6.28
N LEU A 195 -6.91 3.60 6.47
CA LEU A 195 -7.50 4.50 7.47
C LEU A 195 -8.95 4.86 7.12
N PRO A 196 -9.27 5.35 5.90
CA PRO A 196 -10.67 5.57 5.52
C PRO A 196 -11.51 4.29 5.54
N THR A 197 -10.94 3.15 5.11
CA THR A 197 -11.67 1.87 5.08
C THR A 197 -12.10 1.41 6.47
N LEU A 198 -11.18 1.41 7.44
CA LEU A 198 -11.50 1.07 8.82
C LEU A 198 -12.52 2.06 9.39
N PHE A 199 -12.26 3.36 9.20
CA PHE A 199 -13.08 4.41 9.77
C PHE A 199 -14.53 4.34 9.27
N MET A 200 -14.72 4.16 7.96
CA MET A 200 -16.03 3.98 7.35
C MET A 200 -16.76 2.73 7.84
N SER A 201 -16.01 1.63 8.03
CA SER A 201 -16.54 0.38 8.55
C SER A 201 -17.11 0.54 9.97
N ILE A 202 -16.45 1.36 10.80
CA ILE A 202 -16.87 1.70 12.16
C ILE A 202 -18.12 2.60 12.16
N ILE A 203 -18.05 3.75 11.49
CA ILE A 203 -19.16 4.72 11.57
C ILE A 203 -20.43 4.24 10.90
N SER A 204 -20.32 3.44 9.84
CA SER A 204 -21.51 2.88 9.16
C SER A 204 -22.33 1.99 10.08
N ARG A 205 -21.74 1.49 11.18
CA ARG A 205 -22.40 0.62 12.14
C ARG A 205 -22.83 1.34 13.41
N GLY A 206 -22.66 2.66 13.47
CA GLY A 206 -22.96 3.46 14.66
C GLY A 206 -21.93 3.32 15.78
N TRP A 207 -20.78 2.71 15.48
CA TRP A 207 -19.66 2.60 16.43
C TRP A 207 -18.82 3.86 16.41
N LYS A 208 -18.08 4.09 17.49
CA LYS A 208 -17.26 5.30 17.67
C LYS A 208 -15.80 4.97 17.89
N ILE A 209 -14.93 5.95 17.69
CA ILE A 209 -13.54 5.87 18.11
C ILE A 209 -13.44 6.32 19.56
N GLY A 210 -12.77 5.54 20.41
CA GLY A 210 -12.58 5.85 21.83
C GLY A 210 -12.75 4.62 22.73
N ASN A 211 -12.98 4.87 24.03
CA ASN A 211 -12.99 3.85 25.08
C ASN A 211 -14.39 3.55 25.66
N GLU A 212 -15.45 4.05 25.02
CA GLU A 212 -16.83 3.88 25.48
C GLU A 212 -17.44 2.52 25.10
N LYS A 213 -18.75 2.33 25.32
CA LYS A 213 -19.47 1.15 24.81
C LYS A 213 -19.71 1.33 23.32
N PHE A 214 -19.65 0.23 22.56
CA PHE A 214 -19.76 0.25 21.09
C PHE A 214 -18.70 1.15 20.45
N SER A 215 -17.44 0.92 20.82
CA SER A 215 -16.33 1.72 20.37
C SER A 215 -15.13 0.89 19.95
N VAL A 216 -14.21 1.57 19.27
CA VAL A 216 -12.91 1.06 18.85
C VAL A 216 -11.83 1.94 19.44
N SER A 217 -10.95 1.37 20.25
CA SER A 217 -9.75 2.06 20.72
C SER A 217 -8.52 1.64 19.91
N LEU A 218 -7.57 2.58 19.75
CA LEU A 218 -6.29 2.35 19.08
C LEU A 218 -5.23 2.17 20.16
N GLU A 219 -4.81 0.93 20.39
CA GLU A 219 -3.80 0.55 21.38
C GLU A 219 -2.44 0.29 20.73
N ARG A 220 -1.38 0.77 21.38
CA ARG A 220 -0.02 0.55 20.89
C ARG A 220 0.39 -0.93 21.01
N PRO A 221 1.22 -1.45 20.08
CA PRO A 221 1.78 -0.71 18.94
C PRO A 221 0.78 -0.55 17.79
N ASN A 222 0.02 -1.57 17.42
CA ASN A 222 -0.76 -1.63 16.17
C ASN A 222 -2.12 -2.34 16.34
N VAL A 223 -2.77 -2.17 17.48
CA VAL A 223 -3.94 -2.95 17.89
C VAL A 223 -5.22 -2.10 17.86
N PHE A 224 -6.26 -2.61 17.22
CA PHE A 224 -7.61 -2.08 17.29
C PHE A 224 -8.43 -2.94 18.26
N VAL A 225 -8.98 -2.32 19.30
CA VAL A 225 -9.79 -3.03 20.29
C VAL A 225 -11.25 -2.65 20.10
N PHE A 226 -12.03 -3.58 19.55
CA PHE A 226 -13.46 -3.43 19.35
C PHE A 226 -14.20 -3.92 20.59
N LYS A 227 -14.98 -3.04 21.21
CA LYS A 227 -15.68 -3.34 22.46
C LYS A 227 -17.17 -2.98 22.38
N ASP A 228 -18.01 -3.96 22.70
CA ASP A 228 -19.43 -3.75 23.01
C ASP A 228 -19.70 -3.89 24.52
N GLU A 229 -20.96 -4.06 24.93
CA GLU A 229 -21.31 -4.23 26.35
C GLU A 229 -20.86 -5.57 26.95
N THR A 230 -20.61 -6.57 26.12
CA THR A 230 -20.47 -7.97 26.50
C THR A 230 -19.07 -8.52 26.23
N LYS A 231 -18.36 -7.99 25.24
CA LYS A 231 -17.07 -8.53 24.81
C LYS A 231 -16.16 -7.48 24.20
N SER A 232 -14.89 -7.87 24.12
CA SER A 232 -13.81 -7.14 23.49
C SER A 232 -13.08 -8.07 22.52
N VAL A 233 -12.83 -7.60 21.30
CA VAL A 233 -12.11 -8.35 20.27
C VAL A 233 -11.00 -7.46 19.71
N LYS A 234 -9.80 -8.03 19.59
CA LYS A 234 -8.63 -7.32 19.11
C LYS A 234 -8.31 -7.69 17.67
N LEU A 235 -8.00 -6.68 16.88
CA LEU A 235 -7.42 -6.83 15.55
C LEU A 235 -6.05 -6.14 15.52
N MET A 236 -5.11 -6.69 14.78
CA MET A 236 -3.78 -6.13 14.61
C MET A 236 -3.53 -5.79 13.15
N ASN A 237 -2.90 -4.65 12.87
CA ASN A 237 -2.46 -4.33 11.52
C ASN A 237 -1.27 -5.21 11.09
N ASP A 238 -1.39 -5.84 9.93
CA ASP A 238 -0.27 -6.41 9.20
C ASP A 238 0.47 -5.31 8.42
N SER A 239 1.56 -4.83 9.01
CA SER A 239 2.43 -3.82 8.40
C SER A 239 3.22 -4.31 7.18
N SER A 240 3.16 -5.61 6.85
CA SER A 240 3.87 -6.17 5.69
C SER A 240 3.09 -6.07 4.36
N THR A 241 1.80 -5.70 4.41
CA THR A 241 0.93 -5.68 3.23
C THR A 241 0.40 -4.29 2.93
N ASP A 242 0.46 -3.90 1.65
CA ASP A 242 -0.20 -2.70 1.11
C ASP A 242 -1.71 -2.92 0.85
N SER A 243 -2.20 -4.15 0.99
CA SER A 243 -3.61 -4.51 0.73
C SER A 243 -4.57 -3.76 1.67
N ASP A 244 -5.69 -3.30 1.14
CA ASP A 244 -6.80 -2.72 1.89
C ASP A 244 -7.83 -3.78 2.36
N LYS A 245 -7.68 -5.03 1.92
CA LYS A 245 -8.59 -6.15 2.24
C LYS A 245 -8.01 -7.14 3.25
N ASP A 246 -6.71 -7.41 3.17
CA ASP A 246 -6.05 -8.52 3.88
C ASP A 246 -4.99 -8.03 4.87
N TRP A 247 -5.30 -6.98 5.63
CA TRP A 247 -4.35 -6.30 6.50
C TRP A 247 -4.67 -6.40 7.99
N LEU A 248 -5.76 -7.05 8.37
CA LEU A 248 -6.14 -7.23 9.77
C LEU A 248 -5.92 -8.67 10.17
N LYS A 249 -5.30 -8.85 11.34
CA LYS A 249 -5.03 -10.15 11.95
C LYS A 249 -5.72 -10.28 13.30
N LEU A 250 -6.26 -11.46 13.55
CA LEU A 250 -6.70 -11.87 14.89
C LEU A 250 -5.49 -12.22 15.78
N GLU A 251 -5.72 -12.38 17.07
CA GLU A 251 -4.66 -12.73 18.05
C GLU A 251 -3.99 -14.08 17.75
N ASP A 252 -4.70 -15.00 17.08
CA ASP A 252 -4.16 -16.28 16.62
C ASP A 252 -3.32 -16.17 15.32
N GLY A 253 -3.23 -14.96 14.76
CA GLY A 253 -2.48 -14.67 13.54
C GLY A 253 -3.25 -14.88 12.24
N SER A 254 -4.50 -15.35 12.29
CA SER A 254 -5.34 -15.50 11.11
C SER A 254 -5.69 -14.13 10.51
N VAL A 255 -5.75 -14.06 9.17
CA VAL A 255 -6.11 -12.84 8.44
C VAL A 255 -7.63 -12.80 8.29
N ILE A 256 -8.22 -11.64 8.54
CA ILE A 256 -9.67 -11.43 8.43
C ILE A 256 -9.95 -10.09 7.74
N ASN A 257 -10.98 -10.04 6.90
CA ASN A 257 -11.48 -8.78 6.35
C ASN A 257 -12.54 -8.17 7.30
N LEU A 258 -12.78 -6.86 7.19
CA LEU A 258 -13.68 -6.16 8.11
C LEU A 258 -15.12 -6.68 8.08
N GLU A 259 -15.66 -7.02 6.91
CA GLU A 259 -17.06 -7.47 6.81
C GLU A 259 -17.27 -8.84 7.46
N GLU A 260 -16.33 -9.77 7.24
CA GLU A 260 -16.30 -11.07 7.91
C GLU A 260 -16.12 -10.91 9.43
N PHE A 261 -15.25 -10.00 9.85
CA PHE A 261 -15.07 -9.67 11.26
C PHE A 261 -16.36 -9.19 11.91
N TRP A 262 -17.06 -8.23 11.28
CA TRP A 262 -18.34 -7.74 11.79
C TRP A 262 -19.38 -8.86 11.83
N PHE A 263 -19.48 -9.66 10.79
CA PHE A 263 -20.42 -10.78 10.74
C PHE A 263 -20.16 -11.82 11.85
N GLN A 264 -18.91 -12.18 12.08
CA GLN A 264 -18.54 -13.20 13.05
C GLN A 264 -18.62 -12.69 14.49
N TYR A 265 -18.11 -11.49 14.74
CA TYR A 265 -17.93 -10.97 16.10
C TYR A 265 -19.02 -9.99 16.51
N PHE A 266 -19.68 -9.27 15.62
CA PHE A 266 -20.75 -8.34 15.99
C PHE A 266 -21.90 -8.38 14.97
N PRO A 267 -22.58 -9.53 14.82
CA PRO A 267 -23.56 -9.75 13.75
C PRO A 267 -24.76 -8.79 13.79
N TYR A 268 -25.03 -8.18 14.93
CA TYR A 268 -26.11 -7.20 15.10
C TYR A 268 -25.73 -5.79 14.63
N ALA A 269 -24.44 -5.53 14.39
CA ALA A 269 -23.91 -4.26 13.91
C ALA A 269 -24.04 -4.17 12.38
N SER A 270 -25.27 -4.10 11.88
CA SER A 270 -25.55 -3.93 10.46
C SER A 270 -25.19 -2.51 9.99
N PRO A 271 -24.58 -2.35 8.80
CA PRO A 271 -24.28 -1.03 8.26
C PRO A 271 -25.58 -0.24 7.95
N SER A 272 -25.55 1.06 8.22
CA SER A 272 -26.66 1.99 8.08
C SER A 272 -26.18 3.35 7.56
N ILE A 273 -26.88 3.86 6.54
CA ILE A 273 -26.61 5.17 5.95
C ILE A 273 -26.87 6.30 6.94
N SER A 274 -27.82 6.14 7.86
CA SER A 274 -28.15 7.17 8.86
C SER A 274 -26.95 7.49 9.76
N TYR A 275 -26.21 6.47 10.21
CA TYR A 275 -25.02 6.69 11.04
C TYR A 275 -23.88 7.38 10.28
N ILE A 276 -23.76 7.08 8.99
CA ILE A 276 -22.80 7.78 8.11
C ILE A 276 -23.19 9.25 8.02
N ALA A 277 -24.46 9.56 7.76
CA ALA A 277 -24.95 10.93 7.67
C ALA A 277 -24.75 11.72 8.97
N GLU A 278 -25.10 11.13 10.12
CA GLU A 278 -24.90 11.73 11.44
C GLU A 278 -23.42 12.01 11.75
N SER A 279 -22.55 11.05 11.41
CA SER A 279 -21.11 11.24 11.59
C SER A 279 -20.60 12.36 10.68
N THR A 280 -21.08 12.44 9.43
CA THR A 280 -20.66 13.45 8.47
C THR A 280 -21.03 14.87 8.92
N VAL A 281 -22.17 15.06 9.58
CA VAL A 281 -22.52 16.37 10.18
C VAL A 281 -21.54 16.79 11.28
N LYS A 282 -20.86 15.84 11.94
CA LYS A 282 -19.80 16.15 12.91
C LYS A 282 -18.43 16.40 12.26
N PHE A 283 -18.27 16.03 10.99
CA PHE A 283 -17.04 16.23 10.21
C PHE A 283 -16.99 17.59 9.50
N LEU A 284 -18.15 18.12 9.14
CA LEU A 284 -18.34 19.43 8.49
C LEU A 284 -18.51 20.55 9.53
#